data_AF-A0A7L0C1K0-F1
#
_entry.id   AF-A0A7L0C1K0-F1
#
_cell.length_a   1.000
_cell.length_b   1.000
_cell.length_c   1.000
_cell.angle_alpha   90.00
_cell.angle_beta   90.00
_cell.angle_gamma   90.00
#
_symmetry.space_group_name_H-M   'P 1'
#
loop_
_entity.id
_entity.type
_entity.pdbx_description
1 polymer ?
#
loop_
_entity_poly.entity_id
_entity_poly.type
_entity_poly.pdbx_seq_one_letter_code
_entity_poly.pdbx_strand_id
1 'polypeptide(L)'
;MSAFQQKILNLIKCFRRQWPLFSNSERTTVCGADCMLMALQLSMAEVNKQHCGDFTVSLSDVLETWKYLLHDKLGLSYENMKEPENYADVKKAYHAFLARTNMLDLIDIYQKFYGLGLVSEDESIAPVQLLEFISGIMNVQENNGYVLSTPSTPVNRQSQKNVKVTMLAKKCVCSYLSLLVNSKDDLSLAHILNVPDRGLGREAFTNLKHASQKRKMSIFLMATSFIRTIELGGRGCASSLFDPLRVHVKGLSNFVNFIDKLQEIVGEILNPRIAGGRILSTFFFFFFFGRSNGDPFCHFFFFFFFDLDLKIKNIIFFFFFFFTASTTGVSPA
;
A
#
# COMPACT_ATOMS: atom_id res chain seq x y z
N MET A 1 -21.43 -0.38 -3.36
CA MET A 1 -20.35 -0.76 -4.29
C MET A 1 -21.00 -1.09 -5.60
N SER A 2 -20.46 -0.61 -6.71
CA SER A 2 -21.03 -0.91 -8.02
C SER A 2 -20.78 -2.34 -8.47
N ALA A 3 -21.57 -2.81 -9.45
CA ALA A 3 -21.39 -4.14 -10.03
C ALA A 3 -19.96 -4.33 -10.55
N PHE A 4 -19.35 -3.30 -11.14
CA PHE A 4 -17.98 -3.37 -11.64
C PHE A 4 -16.93 -3.39 -10.51
N GLN A 5 -17.10 -2.56 -9.46
CA GLN A 5 -16.26 -2.64 -8.27
C GLN A 5 -16.28 -4.05 -7.64
N GLN A 6 -17.44 -4.71 -7.67
CA GLN A 6 -17.57 -6.09 -7.20
C GLN A 6 -16.82 -7.08 -8.09
N LYS A 7 -16.86 -6.91 -9.42
CA LYS A 7 -16.05 -7.72 -10.37
C LYS A 7 -14.54 -7.57 -10.09
N ILE A 8 -14.05 -6.34 -9.90
CA ILE A 8 -12.63 -6.09 -9.55
C ILE A 8 -12.28 -6.71 -8.20
N LEU A 9 -13.17 -6.63 -7.21
CA LEU A 9 -12.95 -7.27 -5.91
C LEU A 9 -12.89 -8.79 -6.03
N ASN A 10 -13.74 -9.40 -6.85
CA ASN A 10 -13.71 -10.84 -7.12
C ASN A 10 -12.40 -11.24 -7.82
N LEU A 11 -11.96 -10.48 -8.83
CA LEU A 11 -10.67 -10.67 -9.50
C LEU A 11 -9.52 -10.71 -8.49
N ILE A 12 -9.44 -9.71 -7.61
CA ILE A 12 -8.40 -9.64 -6.57
C ILE A 12 -8.51 -10.82 -5.60
N LYS A 13 -9.72 -11.21 -5.17
CA LYS A 13 -9.92 -12.36 -4.28
C LYS A 13 -9.46 -13.67 -4.92
N CYS A 14 -9.81 -13.90 -6.19
CA CYS A 14 -9.39 -15.07 -6.94
C CYS A 14 -7.87 -15.11 -7.11
N PHE A 15 -7.26 -13.98 -7.50
CA PHE A 15 -5.81 -13.83 -7.54
C PHE A 15 -5.14 -14.15 -6.19
N ARG A 16 -5.69 -13.64 -5.07
CA ARG A 16 -5.17 -13.93 -3.73
C ARG A 16 -5.27 -15.40 -3.34
N ARG A 17 -6.31 -16.11 -3.78
CA ARG A 17 -6.48 -17.56 -3.56
C ARG A 17 -5.46 -18.37 -4.36
N GLN A 18 -5.17 -17.92 -5.58
CA GLN A 18 -4.26 -18.57 -6.51
C GLN A 18 -2.81 -18.08 -6.37
N TRP A 19 -2.53 -17.18 -5.44
CA TRP A 19 -1.18 -16.67 -5.17
C TRP A 19 -0.10 -17.76 -5.04
N PRO A 20 -0.36 -18.93 -4.43
CA PRO A 20 0.61 -20.02 -4.38
C PRO A 20 1.09 -20.52 -5.75
N LEU A 21 0.32 -20.31 -6.83
CA LEU A 21 0.74 -20.62 -8.20
C LEU A 21 1.81 -19.66 -8.73
N PHE A 22 1.90 -18.46 -8.15
CA PHE A 22 2.80 -17.40 -8.60
C PHE A 22 4.01 -17.21 -7.68
N SER A 23 3.90 -17.52 -6.39
CA SER A 23 4.99 -17.40 -5.43
C SER A 23 4.80 -18.30 -4.21
N ASN A 24 5.90 -18.90 -3.75
CA ASN A 24 5.91 -19.88 -2.66
C ASN A 24 6.03 -19.27 -1.26
N SER A 25 6.26 -17.96 -1.10
CA SER A 25 6.74 -17.44 0.20
C SER A 25 6.20 -16.07 0.62
N GLU A 26 6.14 -15.08 -0.28
CA GLU A 26 5.85 -13.69 0.13
C GLU A 26 4.49 -13.23 -0.40
N ARG A 27 3.63 -12.66 0.47
CA ARG A 27 2.42 -11.97 0.02
C ARG A 27 2.81 -10.65 -0.63
N THR A 28 2.34 -10.42 -1.86
CA THR A 28 2.58 -9.16 -2.59
C THR A 28 1.57 -8.07 -2.21
N THR A 29 1.97 -6.80 -2.26
CA THR A 29 1.03 -5.67 -2.16
C THR A 29 0.34 -5.45 -3.51
N VAL A 30 -1.00 -5.38 -3.50
CA VAL A 30 -1.77 -5.03 -4.71
C VAL A 30 -2.01 -3.53 -4.73
N CYS A 31 -1.47 -2.84 -5.73
CA CYS A 31 -1.56 -1.40 -5.86
C CYS A 31 -2.89 -1.00 -6.51
N GLY A 32 -3.69 -0.20 -5.80
CA GLY A 32 -4.77 0.57 -6.43
C GLY A 32 -4.23 1.76 -7.23
N ALA A 33 -5.11 2.47 -7.94
CA ALA A 33 -4.74 3.59 -8.82
C ALA A 33 -3.84 4.64 -8.14
N ASP A 34 -4.16 5.05 -6.90
CA ASP A 34 -3.35 6.03 -6.15
C ASP A 34 -1.91 5.54 -5.91
N CYS A 35 -1.73 4.26 -5.59
CA CYS A 35 -0.41 3.67 -5.37
C CYS A 35 0.35 3.51 -6.68
N MET A 36 -0.33 3.15 -7.76
CA MET A 36 0.25 3.06 -9.10
C MET A 36 0.75 4.43 -9.57
N LEU A 37 -0.06 5.49 -9.41
CA LEU A 37 0.31 6.86 -9.76
C LEU A 37 1.49 7.36 -8.93
N MET A 38 1.51 7.07 -7.63
CA MET A 38 2.64 7.40 -6.75
C MET A 38 3.93 6.67 -7.17
N ALA A 39 3.84 5.39 -7.50
CA ALA A 39 4.98 4.61 -7.98
C ALA A 39 5.51 5.17 -9.31
N LEU A 40 4.62 5.57 -10.22
CA LEU A 40 4.99 6.25 -11.47
C LEU A 40 5.70 7.56 -11.20
N GLN A 41 5.14 8.44 -10.36
CA GLN A 41 5.75 9.72 -10.02
C GLN A 41 7.16 9.55 -9.43
N LEU A 42 7.35 8.59 -8.52
CA LEU A 42 8.67 8.30 -7.95
C LEU A 42 9.65 7.75 -8.99
N SER A 43 9.17 6.97 -9.95
CA SER A 43 9.98 6.43 -11.05
C SER A 43 10.41 7.53 -12.01
N MET A 44 9.50 8.44 -12.36
CA MET A 44 9.82 9.63 -13.14
C MET A 44 10.83 10.52 -12.42
N ALA A 45 10.67 10.73 -11.12
CA ALA A 45 11.63 11.52 -10.34
C ALA A 45 13.02 10.86 -10.30
N GLU A 46 13.09 9.53 -10.20
CA GLU A 46 14.35 8.77 -10.25
C GLU A 46 15.04 8.90 -11.62
N VAL A 47 14.28 8.82 -12.72
CA VAL A 47 14.78 8.99 -14.08
C VAL A 47 15.21 10.43 -14.35
N ASN A 48 14.42 11.43 -13.93
CA ASN A 48 14.79 12.84 -14.04
C ASN A 48 16.08 13.15 -13.27
N LYS A 49 16.29 12.51 -12.12
CA LYS A 49 17.54 12.68 -11.37
C LYS A 49 18.76 12.18 -12.14
N GLN A 50 18.59 11.12 -12.93
CA GLN A 50 19.67 10.55 -13.74
C GLN A 50 19.99 11.42 -14.96
N HIS A 51 18.97 11.99 -15.62
CA HIS A 51 19.14 12.75 -16.86
C HIS A 51 19.38 14.25 -16.63
N CYS A 52 18.65 14.87 -15.71
CA CYS A 52 18.63 16.32 -15.49
C CYS A 52 19.29 16.75 -14.17
N GLY A 53 19.65 15.80 -13.31
CA GLY A 53 20.31 16.10 -12.03
C GLY A 53 19.38 16.58 -10.92
N ASP A 54 18.07 16.62 -11.11
CA ASP A 54 17.07 16.93 -10.08
C ASP A 54 15.89 15.93 -10.06
N PHE A 55 15.10 15.93 -8.99
CA PHE A 55 13.94 15.04 -8.84
C PHE A 55 12.63 15.69 -9.32
N THR A 56 12.70 16.85 -9.99
CA THR A 56 11.54 17.68 -10.27
C THR A 56 10.74 17.06 -11.41
N VAL A 57 9.45 16.84 -11.19
CA VAL A 57 8.51 16.36 -12.22
C VAL A 57 7.22 17.16 -12.09
N SER A 58 6.71 17.71 -13.19
CA SER A 58 5.45 18.44 -13.16
C SER A 58 4.26 17.48 -13.07
N LEU A 59 3.16 17.92 -12.47
CA LEU A 59 1.96 17.08 -12.37
C LEU A 59 1.37 16.77 -13.76
N SER A 60 1.45 17.70 -14.72
CA SER A 60 1.00 17.47 -16.09
C SER A 60 1.74 16.31 -16.74
N ASP A 61 3.08 16.29 -16.63
CA ASP A 61 3.89 15.23 -17.24
C ASP A 61 3.57 13.87 -16.61
N VAL A 62 3.35 13.83 -15.29
CA VAL A 62 2.95 12.61 -14.59
C VAL A 62 1.61 12.10 -15.11
N LEU A 63 0.62 12.98 -15.31
CA LEU A 63 -0.71 12.59 -15.79
C LEU A 63 -0.71 12.16 -17.26
N GLU A 64 0.08 12.81 -18.11
CA GLU A 64 0.27 12.41 -19.51
C GLU A 64 0.96 11.05 -19.60
N THR A 65 2.04 10.85 -18.82
CA THR A 65 2.74 9.58 -18.73
C THR A 65 1.87 8.49 -18.13
N TRP A 66 1.03 8.81 -17.15
CA TRP A 66 0.06 7.91 -16.55
C TRP A 66 -0.93 7.39 -17.59
N LYS A 67 -1.54 8.29 -18.37
CA LYS A 67 -2.46 7.93 -19.45
C LYS A 67 -1.77 7.03 -20.47
N TYR A 68 -0.56 7.38 -20.90
CA TYR A 68 0.22 6.60 -21.87
C TYR A 68 0.57 5.21 -21.32
N LEU A 69 1.04 5.11 -20.07
CA LEU A 69 1.39 3.86 -19.40
C LEU A 69 0.20 2.90 -19.32
N LEU A 70 -0.99 3.39 -18.97
CA LEU A 70 -2.18 2.54 -18.89
C LEU A 70 -2.56 1.96 -20.26
N HIS A 71 -2.50 2.76 -21.32
CA HIS A 71 -2.76 2.29 -22.69
C HIS A 71 -1.73 1.25 -23.14
N ASP A 72 -0.45 1.53 -22.93
CA ASP A 72 0.65 0.63 -23.27
C ASP A 72 0.53 -0.72 -22.54
N LYS A 73 0.33 -0.69 -21.22
CA LYS A 73 0.17 -1.94 -20.45
C LYS A 73 -1.08 -2.72 -20.81
N LEU A 74 -2.17 -2.07 -21.23
CA LEU A 74 -3.41 -2.74 -21.63
C LEU A 74 -3.41 -3.16 -23.11
N GLY A 75 -2.39 -2.82 -23.90
CA GLY A 75 -2.34 -3.09 -25.33
C GLY A 75 -3.40 -2.33 -26.13
N LEU A 76 -3.79 -1.14 -25.67
CA LEU A 76 -4.80 -0.29 -26.30
C LEU A 76 -4.15 0.65 -27.34
N SER A 77 -4.94 1.11 -28.32
CA SER A 77 -4.49 2.08 -29.32
C SER A 77 -4.05 3.40 -28.67
N TYR A 78 -3.01 4.01 -29.26
CA TYR A 78 -2.43 5.29 -28.85
C TYR A 78 -3.03 6.49 -29.60
N GLU A 79 -4.17 6.32 -30.27
CA GLU A 79 -4.77 7.38 -31.11
C GLU A 79 -4.76 8.75 -30.39
N ASN A 80 -3.99 9.68 -30.95
CA ASN A 80 -3.76 11.05 -30.48
C ASN A 80 -2.89 11.22 -29.22
N MET A 81 -2.07 10.24 -28.84
CA MET A 81 -1.08 10.38 -27.76
C MET A 81 0.33 10.53 -28.29
N LYS A 82 1.06 11.51 -27.75
CA LYS A 82 2.51 11.63 -27.94
C LYS A 82 3.22 10.78 -26.89
N GLU A 83 4.26 10.05 -27.29
CA GLU A 83 5.10 9.31 -26.35
C GLU A 83 5.80 10.29 -25.38
N PRO A 84 5.71 10.07 -24.05
CA PRO A 84 6.38 10.90 -23.06
C PRO A 84 7.91 10.84 -23.17
N GLU A 85 8.57 11.91 -22.71
CA GLU A 85 10.04 11.96 -22.67
C GLU A 85 10.61 10.86 -21.77
N ASN A 86 11.67 10.20 -22.24
CA ASN A 86 12.36 9.12 -21.54
C ASN A 86 11.43 7.95 -21.13
N TYR A 87 10.31 7.74 -21.85
CA TYR A 87 9.29 6.76 -21.48
C TYR A 87 9.84 5.35 -21.25
N ALA A 88 10.77 4.88 -22.09
CA ALA A 88 11.38 3.56 -21.94
C ALA A 88 12.11 3.41 -20.58
N ASP A 89 12.85 4.44 -20.16
CA ASP A 89 13.55 4.46 -18.86
C ASP A 89 12.56 4.57 -17.71
N VAL A 90 11.52 5.40 -17.85
CA VAL A 90 10.44 5.54 -16.85
C VAL A 90 9.70 4.21 -16.66
N LYS A 91 9.32 3.54 -17.73
CA LYS A 91 8.65 2.22 -17.71
C LYS A 91 9.55 1.19 -17.02
N LYS A 92 10.84 1.16 -17.36
CA LYS A 92 11.82 0.28 -16.72
C LYS A 92 11.96 0.58 -15.21
N ALA A 93 12.05 1.86 -14.84
CA ALA A 93 12.15 2.29 -13.45
C ALA A 93 10.88 1.93 -12.65
N TYR A 94 9.69 2.09 -13.26
CA TYR A 94 8.40 1.71 -12.68
C TYR A 94 8.33 0.22 -12.39
N HIS A 95 8.66 -0.64 -13.37
CA HIS A 95 8.67 -2.09 -13.14
C HIS A 95 9.74 -2.51 -12.12
N ALA A 96 10.92 -1.88 -12.16
CA ALA A 96 11.96 -2.11 -11.16
C ALA A 96 11.54 -1.66 -9.75
N PHE A 97 10.72 -0.60 -9.64
CA PHE A 97 10.12 -0.15 -8.39
C PHE A 97 9.15 -1.19 -7.84
N LEU A 98 8.18 -1.63 -8.65
CA LEU A 98 7.21 -2.63 -8.23
C LEU A 98 7.89 -3.95 -7.82
N ALA A 99 8.88 -4.40 -8.59
CA ALA A 99 9.62 -5.62 -8.29
C ALA A 99 10.40 -5.52 -6.96
N ARG A 100 11.13 -4.42 -6.72
CA ARG A 100 11.91 -4.27 -5.48
C ARG A 100 11.02 -4.15 -4.24
N THR A 101 9.84 -3.55 -4.37
CA THR A 101 8.90 -3.37 -3.26
C THR A 101 7.90 -4.52 -3.11
N ASN A 102 8.02 -5.58 -3.91
CA ASN A 102 7.11 -6.72 -3.95
C ASN A 102 5.64 -6.27 -4.13
N MET A 103 5.44 -5.36 -5.07
CA MET A 103 4.14 -4.81 -5.46
C MET A 103 3.73 -5.32 -6.84
N LEU A 104 2.42 -5.43 -7.06
CA LEU A 104 1.80 -5.66 -8.36
C LEU A 104 0.70 -4.64 -8.58
N ASP A 105 0.62 -4.08 -9.78
CA ASP A 105 -0.50 -3.24 -10.13
C ASP A 105 -1.72 -4.02 -10.64
N LEU A 106 -2.86 -3.33 -10.73
CA LEU A 106 -4.11 -3.96 -11.15
C LEU A 106 -4.02 -4.54 -12.57
N ILE A 107 -3.20 -3.95 -13.45
CA ILE A 107 -3.02 -4.44 -14.82
C ILE A 107 -2.16 -5.70 -14.81
N ASP A 108 -1.11 -5.78 -13.99
CA ASP A 108 -0.30 -7.00 -13.83
C ASP A 108 -1.15 -8.17 -13.33
N ILE A 109 -2.07 -7.91 -12.39
CA ILE A 109 -3.01 -8.92 -11.89
C ILE A 109 -3.95 -9.35 -12.99
N TYR A 110 -4.54 -8.40 -13.71
CA TYR A 110 -5.38 -8.66 -14.87
C TYR A 110 -4.64 -9.56 -15.87
N GLN A 111 -3.47 -9.16 -16.35
CA GLN A 111 -2.69 -9.94 -17.31
C GLN A 111 -2.34 -11.35 -16.82
N LYS A 112 -1.93 -11.49 -15.55
CA LYS A 112 -1.62 -12.81 -14.96
C LYS A 112 -2.85 -13.70 -14.85
N PHE A 113 -4.00 -13.12 -14.51
CA PHE A 113 -5.23 -13.86 -14.34
C PHE A 113 -5.80 -14.37 -15.67
N TYR A 114 -5.76 -13.54 -16.71
CA TYR A 114 -6.20 -13.92 -18.07
C TYR A 114 -5.19 -14.85 -18.75
N GLY A 115 -3.88 -14.64 -18.52
CA GLY A 115 -2.83 -15.50 -19.07
C GLY A 115 -2.88 -16.96 -18.61
N LEU A 116 -3.54 -17.24 -17.47
CA LEU A 116 -3.74 -18.60 -16.95
C LEU A 116 -5.13 -19.18 -17.28
N GLY A 117 -5.98 -18.46 -18.02
CA GLY A 117 -7.32 -18.93 -18.38
C GLY A 117 -8.26 -19.13 -17.19
N LEU A 118 -8.06 -18.41 -16.08
CA LEU A 118 -8.80 -18.59 -14.82
C LEU A 118 -10.13 -17.81 -14.79
N VAL A 119 -10.60 -17.35 -15.95
CA VAL A 119 -11.74 -16.45 -16.12
C VAL A 119 -12.94 -17.24 -16.65
N SER A 120 -14.07 -17.20 -15.94
CA SER A 120 -15.37 -17.56 -16.50
C SER A 120 -15.90 -16.42 -17.39
N GLU A 121 -16.58 -16.74 -18.49
CA GLU A 121 -17.05 -15.73 -19.46
C GLU A 121 -17.87 -14.59 -18.81
N ASP A 122 -18.67 -14.91 -17.79
CA ASP A 122 -19.51 -13.95 -17.03
C ASP A 122 -18.72 -12.94 -16.17
N GLU A 123 -17.50 -13.31 -15.73
CA GLU A 123 -16.61 -12.46 -14.92
C GLU A 123 -15.55 -11.73 -15.76
N SER A 124 -15.60 -11.85 -17.08
CA SER A 124 -14.66 -11.15 -17.96
C SER A 124 -14.82 -9.63 -17.85
N ILE A 125 -13.68 -8.94 -17.97
CA ILE A 125 -13.46 -7.50 -17.86
C ILE A 125 -12.71 -7.10 -19.13
N ALA A 126 -13.32 -6.25 -19.93
CA ALA A 126 -12.67 -5.72 -21.12
C ALA A 126 -11.53 -4.75 -20.70
N PRO A 127 -10.41 -4.69 -21.43
CA PRO A 127 -9.31 -3.77 -21.13
C PRO A 127 -9.75 -2.30 -21.00
N VAL A 128 -10.70 -1.87 -21.85
CA VAL A 128 -11.26 -0.51 -21.81
C VAL A 128 -12.02 -0.24 -20.50
N GLN A 129 -12.78 -1.21 -19.99
CA GLN A 129 -13.49 -1.06 -18.71
C GLN A 129 -12.52 -0.95 -17.54
N LEU A 130 -11.42 -1.72 -17.57
CA LEU A 130 -10.37 -1.61 -16.56
C LEU A 130 -9.67 -0.25 -16.62
N LEU A 131 -9.39 0.27 -17.82
CA LEU A 131 -8.84 1.61 -18.02
C LEU A 131 -9.76 2.69 -17.42
N GLU A 132 -11.06 2.66 -17.74
CA GLU A 132 -12.04 3.63 -17.23
C GLU A 132 -12.15 3.60 -15.70
N PHE A 133 -12.08 2.40 -15.11
CA PHE A 133 -12.08 2.22 -13.66
C PHE A 133 -10.82 2.80 -13.00
N ILE A 134 -9.63 2.45 -13.51
CA ILE A 134 -8.35 2.94 -12.98
C ILE A 134 -8.23 4.46 -13.14
N SER A 135 -8.75 5.00 -14.26
CA SER A 135 -8.78 6.44 -14.53
C SER A 135 -9.83 7.20 -13.71
N GLY A 136 -10.69 6.49 -12.97
CA GLY A 136 -11.74 7.07 -12.14
C GLY A 136 -12.98 7.54 -12.91
N ILE A 137 -13.08 7.31 -14.22
CA ILE A 137 -14.19 7.74 -15.08
C ILE A 137 -15.50 7.06 -14.66
N MET A 138 -15.45 5.75 -14.36
CA MET A 138 -16.65 5.00 -13.93
C MET A 138 -17.23 5.49 -12.60
N ASN A 139 -16.41 6.04 -11.70
CA ASN A 139 -16.90 6.58 -10.42
C ASN A 139 -17.64 7.93 -10.58
N VAL A 140 -17.45 8.62 -11.72
CA VAL A 140 -18.12 9.90 -12.03
C VAL A 140 -19.53 9.66 -12.56
N GLN A 141 -19.75 8.64 -13.39
CA GLN A 141 -21.06 8.34 -13.97
C GLN A 141 -22.09 7.86 -12.93
N GLU A 142 -21.67 7.17 -11.88
CA GLU A 142 -22.56 6.66 -10.82
C GLU A 142 -22.89 7.70 -9.73
N ASN A 143 -22.03 8.71 -9.57
CA ASN A 143 -22.31 9.85 -8.69
C ASN A 143 -23.30 10.86 -9.30
N ASN A 144 -23.80 10.64 -10.52
CA ASN A 144 -24.85 11.48 -11.12
C ASN A 144 -26.23 11.35 -10.42
N GLY A 145 -26.37 10.51 -9.40
CA GLY A 145 -27.49 10.58 -8.44
C GLY A 145 -27.30 11.64 -7.33
N TYR A 146 -26.08 12.15 -7.16
CA TYR A 146 -25.77 13.33 -6.35
C TYR A 146 -25.21 14.40 -7.27
N VAL A 147 -26.12 15.13 -7.91
CA VAL A 147 -25.84 16.30 -8.73
C VAL A 147 -24.69 17.10 -8.10
N LEU A 148 -23.60 17.19 -8.85
CA LEU A 148 -22.53 18.14 -8.66
C LEU A 148 -23.12 19.52 -8.97
N SER A 149 -23.89 20.05 -8.02
CA SER A 149 -24.39 21.41 -8.09
C SER A 149 -23.18 22.33 -8.16
N THR A 150 -23.23 23.27 -9.09
CA THR A 150 -22.37 24.44 -9.20
C THR A 150 -21.96 25.02 -7.83
N PRO A 151 -20.77 25.61 -7.68
CA PRO A 151 -20.27 26.05 -6.38
C PRO A 151 -21.06 27.28 -5.92
N SER A 152 -22.17 27.06 -5.23
CA SER A 152 -23.03 28.11 -4.69
C SER A 152 -23.30 27.88 -3.20
N THR A 153 -22.26 27.60 -2.40
CA THR A 153 -22.13 28.01 -0.99
C THR A 153 -20.83 27.45 -0.37
N PRO A 154 -20.21 28.13 0.61
CA PRO A 154 -18.97 27.69 1.21
C PRO A 154 -19.22 26.43 2.06
N VAL A 155 -18.81 25.28 1.55
CA VAL A 155 -18.78 24.02 2.32
C VAL A 155 -17.99 24.26 3.61
N ASN A 156 -18.60 23.92 4.75
CA ASN A 156 -18.06 24.14 6.09
C ASN A 156 -16.60 23.61 6.19
N ARG A 157 -15.62 24.50 6.37
CA ARG A 157 -14.19 24.16 6.47
C ARG A 157 -13.89 23.08 7.52
N GLN A 158 -14.73 22.97 8.55
CA GLN A 158 -14.61 21.97 9.62
C GLN A 158 -14.89 20.55 9.11
N SER A 159 -15.90 20.34 8.26
CA SER A 159 -16.26 19.01 7.75
C SER A 159 -15.18 18.48 6.80
N GLN A 160 -14.62 19.35 5.95
CA GLN A 160 -13.53 18.99 5.05
C GLN A 160 -12.23 18.66 5.80
N LYS A 161 -11.94 19.36 6.90
CA LYS A 161 -10.81 19.05 7.78
C LYS A 161 -10.96 17.68 8.44
N ASN A 162 -12.17 17.37 8.93
CA ASN A 162 -12.48 16.07 9.55
C ASN A 162 -12.33 14.90 8.57
N VAL A 163 -12.82 15.03 7.33
CA VAL A 163 -12.68 13.99 6.29
C VAL A 163 -11.20 13.72 5.97
N LYS A 164 -10.37 14.77 5.87
CA LYS A 164 -8.93 14.63 5.62
C LYS A 164 -8.21 13.90 6.76
N VAL A 165 -8.54 14.24 8.01
CA VAL A 165 -7.94 13.59 9.19
C VAL A 165 -8.29 12.10 9.24
N THR A 166 -9.55 11.74 8.98
CA THR A 166 -9.99 10.33 8.89
C THR A 166 -9.26 9.56 7.79
N MET A 167 -9.07 10.17 6.62
CA MET A 167 -8.34 9.55 5.51
C MET A 167 -6.86 9.30 5.88
N LEU A 168 -6.23 10.25 6.56
CA LEU A 168 -4.84 10.12 7.03
C LEU A 168 -4.70 9.02 8.08
N ALA A 169 -5.62 8.93 9.05
CA ALA A 169 -5.63 7.87 10.04
C ALA A 169 -5.78 6.49 9.38
N LYS A 170 -6.73 6.35 8.46
CA LYS A 170 -6.91 5.12 7.66
C LYS A 170 -5.65 4.75 6.89
N LYS A 171 -5.06 5.72 6.18
CA LYS A 171 -3.82 5.51 5.40
C LYS A 171 -2.67 5.06 6.30
N CYS A 172 -2.55 5.63 7.49
CA CYS A 172 -1.53 5.25 8.47
C CYS A 172 -1.69 3.80 8.93
N VAL A 173 -2.87 3.42 9.43
CA VAL A 173 -3.13 2.04 9.88
C VAL A 173 -2.95 1.04 8.75
N CYS A 174 -3.50 1.33 7.56
CA CYS A 174 -3.31 0.48 6.39
C CYS A 174 -1.84 0.33 6.03
N SER A 175 -1.02 1.39 6.12
CA SER A 175 0.41 1.32 5.82
C SER A 175 1.16 0.42 6.82
N TYR A 176 0.81 0.47 8.11
CA TYR A 176 1.37 -0.50 9.07
C TYR A 176 1.00 -1.94 8.71
N LEU A 177 -0.29 -2.19 8.42
CA LEU A 177 -0.75 -3.53 8.05
C LEU A 177 -0.10 -4.01 6.75
N SER A 178 0.07 -3.13 5.77
CA SER A 178 0.79 -3.42 4.53
C SER A 178 2.24 -3.82 4.80
N LEU A 179 2.95 -3.10 5.67
CA LEU A 179 4.34 -3.44 6.01
C LEU A 179 4.46 -4.77 6.76
N LEU A 180 3.49 -5.11 7.62
CA LEU A 180 3.46 -6.42 8.31
C LEU A 180 3.29 -7.58 7.33
N VAL A 181 2.49 -7.39 6.28
CA VAL A 181 2.21 -8.42 5.27
C VAL A 181 3.28 -8.46 4.19
N ASN A 182 3.92 -7.32 3.90
CA ASN A 182 4.96 -7.15 2.91
C ASN A 182 6.08 -6.25 3.45
N SER A 183 7.15 -6.89 3.95
CA SER A 183 8.32 -6.21 4.53
C SER A 183 9.18 -5.44 3.52
N LYS A 184 8.86 -5.54 2.21
CA LYS A 184 9.51 -4.80 1.13
C LYS A 184 8.72 -3.55 0.71
N ASP A 185 7.59 -3.28 1.34
CA ASP A 185 6.72 -2.14 1.00
C ASP A 185 7.32 -0.79 1.46
N ASP A 186 8.25 -0.25 0.67
CA ASP A 186 8.96 1.00 0.97
C ASP A 186 8.00 2.22 1.02
N LEU A 187 6.87 2.19 0.30
CA LEU A 187 5.84 3.25 0.36
C LEU A 187 5.17 3.27 1.73
N SER A 188 4.75 2.10 2.20
CA SER A 188 4.12 1.94 3.49
C SER A 188 5.07 2.34 4.61
N LEU A 189 6.35 1.93 4.51
CA LEU A 189 7.38 2.36 5.45
C LEU A 189 7.55 3.88 5.45
N ALA A 190 7.62 4.53 4.29
CA ALA A 190 7.74 5.99 4.20
C ALA A 190 6.58 6.72 4.89
N HIS A 191 5.36 6.17 4.85
CA HIS A 191 4.20 6.74 5.54
C HIS A 191 4.24 6.59 7.07
N ILE A 192 4.89 5.56 7.61
CA ILE A 192 4.78 5.20 9.03
C ILE A 192 6.08 5.37 9.83
N LEU A 193 7.23 5.53 9.17
CA LEU A 193 8.55 5.60 9.81
C LEU A 193 8.54 6.61 10.97
N ASN A 194 7.95 7.79 10.74
CA ASN A 194 7.83 8.84 11.75
C ASN A 194 6.39 9.15 12.18
N VAL A 195 5.49 8.16 12.09
CA VAL A 195 4.11 8.30 12.55
C VAL A 195 3.78 7.17 13.52
N PRO A 196 3.61 7.43 14.84
CA PRO A 196 3.76 8.71 15.52
C PRO A 196 5.21 9.20 15.49
N ASP A 197 5.44 10.45 15.88
CA ASP A 197 6.76 11.06 15.83
C ASP A 197 7.79 10.29 16.67
N ARG A 198 8.92 9.96 16.03
CA ARG A 198 10.06 9.23 16.59
C ARG A 198 11.37 9.99 16.40
N GLY A 199 11.33 11.22 15.90
CA GLY A 199 12.52 11.97 15.49
C GLY A 199 13.17 11.41 14.21
N LEU A 200 12.43 10.62 13.42
CA LEU A 200 12.88 10.04 12.15
C LEU A 200 12.44 10.90 10.96
N GLY A 201 13.00 12.11 10.89
CA GLY A 201 12.71 13.06 9.81
C GLY A 201 13.29 12.66 8.45
N ARG A 202 13.33 13.64 7.53
CA ARG A 202 13.83 13.44 6.15
C ARG A 202 15.27 12.91 6.11
N GLU A 203 16.13 13.40 7.00
CA GLU A 203 17.52 12.95 7.10
C GLU A 203 17.61 11.47 7.46
N ALA A 204 16.86 11.02 8.48
CA ALA A 204 16.81 9.63 8.87
C ALA A 204 16.36 8.72 7.72
N PHE A 205 15.29 9.12 7.01
CA PHE A 205 14.82 8.38 5.84
C PHE A 205 15.88 8.32 4.73
N THR A 206 16.57 9.43 4.46
CA THR A 206 17.60 9.53 3.42
C THR A 206 18.80 8.64 3.75
N ASN A 207 19.29 8.71 4.99
CA ASN A 207 20.38 7.86 5.48
C ASN A 207 20.01 6.37 5.38
N LEU A 208 18.77 6.03 5.76
CA LEU A 208 18.28 4.65 5.71
C LEU A 208 18.12 4.14 4.27
N LYS A 209 17.59 4.98 3.37
CA LYS A 209 17.47 4.68 1.94
C LYS A 209 18.84 4.46 1.29
N HIS A 210 19.84 5.29 1.60
CA HIS A 210 21.19 5.09 1.08
C HIS A 210 21.84 3.81 1.62
N ALA A 211 21.68 3.52 2.90
CA ALA A 211 22.19 2.28 3.50
C ALA A 211 21.54 1.04 2.86
N SER A 212 20.21 1.08 2.63
CA SER A 212 19.48 -0.04 2.03
C SER A 212 19.90 -0.29 0.58
N GLN A 213 20.11 0.76 -0.21
CA GLN A 213 20.62 0.66 -1.58
C GLN A 213 22.03 0.04 -1.62
N LYS A 214 22.94 0.48 -0.74
CA LYS A 214 24.29 -0.09 -0.64
C LYS A 214 24.29 -1.59 -0.29
N ARG A 215 23.33 -2.03 0.52
CA ARG A 215 23.17 -3.44 0.94
C ARG A 215 22.23 -4.27 0.05
N LYS A 216 21.59 -3.66 -0.95
CA LYS A 216 20.56 -4.28 -1.79
C LYS A 216 19.42 -4.92 -0.97
N MET A 217 18.96 -4.23 0.06
CA MET A 217 17.87 -4.65 0.95
C MET A 217 16.72 -3.65 0.90
N SER A 218 15.52 -4.05 1.35
CA SER A 218 14.43 -3.09 1.57
C SER A 218 14.80 -2.11 2.68
N ILE A 219 14.17 -0.93 2.69
CA ILE A 219 14.45 0.09 3.71
C ILE A 219 14.11 -0.45 5.11
N PHE A 220 13.03 -1.23 5.22
CA PHE A 220 12.63 -1.86 6.47
C PHE A 220 13.66 -2.90 6.95
N LEU A 221 14.07 -3.80 6.06
CA LEU A 221 15.04 -4.85 6.42
C LEU A 221 16.39 -4.25 6.84
N MET A 222 16.78 -3.14 6.22
CA MET A 222 17.96 -2.36 6.63
C MET A 222 17.83 -1.80 8.04
N ALA A 223 16.66 -1.23 8.40
CA ALA A 223 16.40 -0.74 9.75
C ALA A 223 16.48 -1.87 10.79
N THR A 224 15.82 -3.00 10.53
CA THR A 224 15.84 -4.15 11.43
C THR A 224 17.26 -4.71 11.57
N SER A 225 17.98 -4.91 10.46
CA SER A 225 19.37 -5.41 10.48
C SER A 225 20.29 -4.49 11.29
N PHE A 226 20.16 -3.17 11.13
CA PHE A 226 20.92 -2.20 11.91
C PHE A 226 20.66 -2.33 13.41
N ILE A 227 19.38 -2.32 13.81
CA ILE A 227 19.01 -2.35 15.23
C ILE A 227 19.40 -3.67 15.88
N ARG A 228 19.18 -4.80 15.21
CA ARG A 228 19.65 -6.11 15.70
C ARG A 228 21.16 -6.16 15.89
N THR A 229 21.92 -5.53 15.00
CA THR A 229 23.38 -5.45 15.12
C THR A 229 23.81 -4.66 16.36
N ILE A 230 23.10 -3.56 16.67
CA ILE A 230 23.33 -2.76 17.88
C ILE A 230 22.99 -3.57 19.15
N GLU A 231 21.83 -4.23 19.17
CA GLU A 231 21.33 -5.01 20.32
C GLU A 231 22.23 -6.20 20.66
N LEU A 232 22.79 -6.88 19.65
CA LEU A 232 23.72 -8.00 19.83
C LEU A 232 25.14 -7.58 20.27
N GLY A 233 25.35 -6.31 20.62
CA GLY A 233 26.67 -5.80 21.03
C GLY A 233 27.72 -5.85 19.92
N GLY A 234 27.27 -5.84 18.65
CA GLY A 234 28.13 -5.99 17.48
C GLY A 234 29.14 -4.86 17.38
N ARG A 235 30.40 -5.12 17.77
CA ARG A 235 31.56 -4.24 17.52
C ARG A 235 31.79 -3.93 16.03
N GLY A 236 31.16 -4.69 15.12
CA GLY A 236 31.12 -4.44 13.67
C GLY A 236 30.28 -3.23 13.24
N CYS A 237 29.63 -2.54 14.18
CA CYS A 237 28.97 -1.27 13.92
C CYS A 237 29.96 -0.13 13.58
N ALA A 238 31.27 -0.38 13.61
CA ALA A 238 32.32 0.51 13.13
C ALA A 238 32.39 0.67 11.60
N SER A 239 31.48 0.06 10.84
CA SER A 239 31.40 0.26 9.39
C SER A 239 30.87 1.67 9.07
N SER A 240 31.55 2.40 8.18
CA SER A 240 31.16 3.73 7.68
C SER A 240 29.71 3.83 7.16
N LEU A 241 29.09 2.70 6.86
CA LEU A 241 27.71 2.57 6.41
C LEU A 241 26.67 2.88 7.51
N PHE A 242 26.99 2.64 8.78
CA PHE A 242 26.06 2.84 9.90
C PHE A 242 26.26 4.17 10.62
N ASP A 243 27.36 4.86 10.38
CA ASP A 243 27.69 6.11 11.06
C ASP A 243 26.58 7.17 10.93
N PRO A 244 25.96 7.39 9.75
CA PRO A 244 24.82 8.31 9.62
C PRO A 244 23.54 7.82 10.29
N LEU A 245 23.41 6.51 10.57
CA LEU A 245 22.23 5.92 11.22
C LEU A 245 22.33 5.95 12.75
N ARG A 246 23.54 6.08 13.31
CA ARG A 246 23.78 6.10 14.76
C ARG A 246 23.04 7.20 15.49
N VAL A 247 22.92 8.38 14.87
CA VAL A 247 22.18 9.52 15.43
C VAL A 247 20.67 9.25 15.53
N HIS A 248 20.16 8.23 14.82
CA HIS A 248 18.75 7.87 14.75
C HIS A 248 18.40 6.58 15.52
N VAL A 249 19.34 5.99 16.27
CA VAL A 249 19.17 4.69 16.95
C VAL A 249 17.91 4.66 17.81
N LYS A 250 17.67 5.68 18.65
CA LYS A 250 16.50 5.72 19.54
C LYS A 250 15.19 5.63 18.76
N GLY A 251 15.05 6.42 17.69
CA GLY A 251 13.85 6.43 16.86
C GLY A 251 13.66 5.12 16.09
N LEU A 252 14.75 4.58 15.52
CA LEU A 252 14.73 3.33 14.78
C LEU A 252 14.45 2.12 15.68
N SER A 253 15.03 2.06 16.89
CA SER A 253 14.70 1.04 17.91
C SER A 253 13.22 1.09 18.27
N ASN A 254 12.67 2.29 18.52
CA ASN A 254 11.24 2.46 18.82
C ASN A 254 10.35 1.98 17.67
N PHE A 255 10.76 2.22 16.42
CA PHE A 255 10.04 1.76 15.24
C PHE A 255 10.09 0.24 15.08
N VAL A 256 11.30 -0.34 15.10
CA VAL A 256 11.53 -1.78 14.92
C VAL A 256 10.82 -2.58 16.02
N ASN A 257 11.01 -2.22 17.29
CA ASN A 257 10.40 -2.92 18.43
C ASN A 257 8.86 -2.88 18.38
N PHE A 258 8.29 -1.79 17.86
CA PHE A 258 6.84 -1.72 17.69
C PHE A 258 6.35 -2.66 16.58
N ILE A 259 7.04 -2.73 15.45
CA ILE A 259 6.70 -3.68 14.39
C ILE A 259 6.90 -5.13 14.87
N ASP A 260 7.96 -5.42 15.63
CA ASP A 260 8.20 -6.75 16.20
C ASP A 260 7.04 -7.20 17.09
N LYS A 261 6.55 -6.32 17.96
CA LYS A 261 5.38 -6.59 18.81
C LYS A 261 4.14 -6.94 17.98
N LEU A 262 3.96 -6.29 16.84
CA LEU A 262 2.84 -6.60 15.94
C LEU A 262 3.06 -7.93 15.20
N GLN A 263 4.29 -8.24 14.80
CA GLN A 263 4.66 -9.52 14.19
C GLN A 263 4.52 -10.68 15.17
N GLU A 264 4.87 -10.49 16.45
CA GLU A 264 4.66 -11.44 17.54
C GLU A 264 3.18 -11.80 17.66
N ILE A 265 2.28 -10.80 17.63
CA ILE A 265 0.83 -11.05 17.65
C ILE A 265 0.38 -11.90 16.45
N VAL A 266 0.90 -11.61 15.25
CA VAL A 266 0.58 -12.36 14.03
C VAL A 266 1.11 -13.80 14.09
N GLY A 267 2.30 -14.00 14.67
CA GLY A 267 2.96 -15.31 14.75
C GLY A 267 2.42 -16.21 15.87
N GLU A 268 2.07 -15.65 17.02
CA GLU A 268 1.66 -16.42 18.20
C GLU A 268 0.15 -16.69 18.26
N ILE A 269 -0.68 -15.76 17.77
CA ILE A 269 -2.14 -15.90 17.85
C ILE A 269 -2.69 -16.55 16.60
N LEU A 270 -2.95 -17.85 16.68
CA LEU A 270 -3.52 -18.64 15.58
C LEU A 270 -4.93 -18.17 15.17
N ASN A 271 -5.72 -17.64 16.10
CA ASN A 271 -7.06 -17.16 15.79
C ASN A 271 -7.00 -15.75 15.13
N PRO A 272 -7.33 -15.62 13.84
CA PRO A 272 -7.17 -14.35 13.12
C PRO A 272 -8.05 -13.23 13.67
N ARG A 273 -9.18 -13.56 14.31
CA ARG A 273 -10.08 -12.56 14.90
C ARG A 273 -9.47 -11.97 16.15
N ILE A 274 -8.90 -12.82 16.99
CA ILE A 274 -8.22 -12.40 18.22
C ILE A 274 -6.94 -11.65 17.88
N ALA A 275 -6.17 -12.15 16.90
CA ALA A 275 -4.97 -11.49 16.40
C ALA A 275 -5.29 -10.08 15.86
N GLY A 276 -6.30 -9.97 14.98
CA GLY A 276 -6.74 -8.69 14.43
C GLY A 276 -7.19 -7.70 15.51
N GLY A 277 -7.99 -8.15 16.47
CA GLY A 277 -8.40 -7.31 17.61
C GLY A 277 -7.23 -6.85 18.48
N ARG A 278 -6.24 -7.72 18.73
CA ARG A 278 -5.05 -7.40 19.54
C ARG A 278 -4.07 -6.48 18.81
N ILE A 279 -3.90 -6.67 17.49
CA ILE A 279 -3.15 -5.75 16.62
C ILE A 279 -3.76 -4.36 16.72
N LEU A 280 -5.08 -4.27 16.53
CA LEU A 280 -5.79 -3.00 16.60
C LEU A 280 -5.63 -2.37 17.98
N SER A 281 -5.91 -3.10 19.06
CA SER A 281 -5.73 -2.60 20.43
C SER A 281 -4.31 -2.08 20.68
N THR A 282 -3.30 -2.81 20.19
CA THR A 282 -1.89 -2.40 20.27
C THR A 282 -1.62 -1.09 19.52
N PHE A 283 -2.21 -0.88 18.34
CA PHE A 283 -2.17 0.41 17.66
C PHE A 283 -2.83 1.51 18.48
N PHE A 284 -4.03 1.25 19.00
CA PHE A 284 -4.75 2.23 19.79
C PHE A 284 -3.92 2.69 20.99
N PHE A 285 -3.38 1.77 21.78
CA PHE A 285 -2.51 2.16 22.89
C PHE A 285 -1.26 2.88 22.41
N PHE A 286 -0.62 2.44 21.34
CA PHE A 286 0.61 3.08 20.85
C PHE A 286 0.40 4.52 20.35
N PHE A 287 -0.76 4.83 19.77
CA PHE A 287 -1.08 6.18 19.31
C PHE A 287 -1.69 7.09 20.39
N PHE A 288 -2.35 6.53 21.40
CA PHE A 288 -3.09 7.29 22.41
C PHE A 288 -2.37 7.40 23.75
N PHE A 289 -1.41 6.53 24.05
CA PHE A 289 -0.68 6.61 25.32
C PHE A 289 0.12 7.92 25.37
N GLY A 290 -0.33 8.86 26.21
CA GLY A 290 0.28 10.18 26.38
C GLY A 290 -0.36 11.33 25.58
N ARG A 291 -1.45 11.11 24.83
CA ARG A 291 -2.22 12.19 24.18
C ARG A 291 -3.50 12.52 24.93
N SER A 292 -3.84 13.81 25.04
CA SER A 292 -5.07 14.26 25.70
C SER A 292 -6.31 13.90 24.86
N ASN A 293 -7.43 13.61 25.54
CA ASN A 293 -8.74 13.28 24.93
C ASN A 293 -9.31 14.34 23.96
N GLY A 294 -8.62 15.47 23.76
CA GLY A 294 -9.03 16.56 22.88
C GLY A 294 -8.37 16.59 21.49
N ASP A 295 -7.42 15.68 21.17
CA ASP A 295 -6.83 15.61 19.83
C ASP A 295 -7.85 15.08 18.81
N PRO A 296 -8.26 15.84 17.77
CA PRO A 296 -9.17 15.38 16.74
C PRO A 296 -8.67 14.09 16.06
N PHE A 297 -7.35 13.93 15.91
CA PHE A 297 -6.75 12.73 15.33
C PHE A 297 -7.07 11.49 16.16
N CYS A 298 -7.05 11.60 17.49
CA CYS A 298 -7.43 10.54 18.42
C CYS A 298 -8.92 10.18 18.28
N HIS A 299 -9.82 11.17 18.24
CA HIS A 299 -11.25 10.88 18.09
C HIS A 299 -11.58 10.14 16.77
N PHE A 300 -10.99 10.56 15.65
CA PHE A 300 -11.22 9.90 14.36
C PHE A 300 -10.57 8.51 14.26
N PHE A 301 -9.41 8.33 14.88
CA PHE A 301 -8.76 7.02 14.95
C PHE A 301 -9.63 5.99 15.69
N PHE A 302 -10.35 6.41 16.73
CA PHE A 302 -11.30 5.55 17.45
C PHE A 302 -12.46 5.07 16.57
N PHE A 303 -13.10 5.97 15.81
CA PHE A 303 -14.18 5.58 14.88
C PHE A 303 -13.70 4.68 13.74
N PHE A 304 -12.53 4.98 13.18
CA PHE A 304 -11.93 4.13 12.15
C PHE A 304 -11.59 2.74 12.69
N PHE A 305 -11.05 2.66 13.90
CA PHE A 305 -10.77 1.40 14.57
C PHE A 305 -12.03 0.54 14.69
N PHE A 306 -13.16 1.15 15.10
CA PHE A 306 -14.42 0.43 15.26
C PHE A 306 -14.94 -0.11 13.92
N ASP A 307 -14.90 0.70 12.86
CA ASP A 307 -15.24 0.26 11.50
C ASP A 307 -14.31 -0.87 11.01
N LEU A 308 -13.01 -0.79 11.29
CA LEU A 308 -12.06 -1.81 10.90
C LEU A 308 -12.28 -3.12 11.67
N ASP A 309 -12.54 -3.06 12.97
CA ASP A 309 -12.85 -4.23 13.80
C ASP A 309 -14.12 -4.93 13.31
N LEU A 310 -15.16 -4.17 12.98
CA LEU A 310 -16.37 -4.71 12.34
C LEU A 310 -16.07 -5.38 10.99
N LYS A 311 -15.25 -4.76 10.15
CA LYS A 311 -14.83 -5.35 8.86
C LYS A 311 -14.03 -6.63 9.04
N ILE A 312 -13.10 -6.66 10.00
CA ILE A 312 -12.32 -7.87 10.31
C ILE A 312 -13.26 -8.99 10.77
N LYS A 313 -14.21 -8.69 11.66
CA LYS A 313 -15.22 -9.66 12.11
C LYS A 313 -16.04 -10.21 10.94
N ASN A 314 -16.48 -9.34 10.03
CA ASN A 314 -17.26 -9.73 8.85
C ASN A 314 -16.46 -10.56 7.84
N ILE A 315 -15.20 -10.20 7.58
CA ILE A 315 -14.31 -10.95 6.68
C ILE A 315 -14.06 -12.35 7.23
N ILE A 316 -13.79 -12.48 8.53
CA ILE A 316 -13.52 -13.77 9.16
C ILE A 316 -14.76 -14.65 9.19
N PHE A 317 -15.93 -14.08 9.44
CA PHE A 317 -17.20 -14.80 9.35
C PHE A 317 -17.43 -15.36 7.94
N PHE A 318 -17.13 -14.55 6.91
CA PHE A 318 -17.18 -15.00 5.51
C PHE A 318 -16.19 -16.13 5.20
N PHE A 319 -14.95 -16.05 5.71
CA PHE A 319 -13.97 -17.13 5.56
C PHE A 319 -14.39 -18.42 6.27
N PHE A 320 -14.94 -18.31 7.48
CA PHE A 320 -15.41 -19.48 8.25
C PHE A 320 -16.59 -20.18 7.56
N PHE A 321 -17.61 -19.42 7.11
CA PHE A 321 -18.76 -19.97 6.40
C PHE A 321 -18.36 -20.65 5.08
N PHE A 322 -17.39 -20.09 4.37
CA PHE A 322 -16.90 -20.64 3.11
C PHE A 322 -16.11 -21.94 3.29
N PHE A 323 -15.27 -22.04 4.34
CA PHE A 323 -14.55 -23.28 4.66
C PHE A 323 -15.50 -24.39 5.13
N THR A 324 -16.55 -24.06 5.89
CA THR A 324 -17.55 -25.06 6.29
C THR A 324 -18.40 -25.56 5.11
N ALA A 325 -18.65 -24.71 4.11
CA ALA A 325 -19.39 -25.09 2.91
C ALA A 325 -18.58 -26.00 1.96
N SER A 326 -17.24 -25.88 1.93
CA SER A 326 -16.40 -26.78 1.12
C SER A 326 -16.19 -28.16 1.75
N THR A 327 -16.44 -28.30 3.06
CA THR A 327 -16.29 -29.58 3.78
C THR A 327 -17.56 -30.43 3.80
N THR A 328 -18.71 -29.88 3.43
CA THR A 328 -19.97 -30.63 3.31
C THR A 328 -20.20 -31.08 1.88
N GLY A 329 -19.22 -31.76 1.30
CA GLY A 329 -19.36 -32.57 0.09
C GLY A 329 -19.53 -34.04 0.47
N VAL A 330 -20.61 -34.37 1.19
CA VAL A 330 -21.03 -35.76 1.39
C VAL A 330 -22.17 -36.02 0.42
N SER A 331 -21.91 -36.83 -0.61
CA SER A 331 -22.94 -37.33 -1.53
C SER A 331 -24.03 -38.08 -0.75
N PRO A 332 -25.32 -37.86 -1.07
CA PRO A 332 -26.37 -38.73 -0.55
C PRO A 332 -26.26 -40.11 -1.20
N ALA A 333 -26.25 -41.14 -0.36
CA ALA A 333 -26.37 -42.54 -0.74
C ALA A 333 -27.81 -42.90 -1.14
#